data_AF-A0A8C1SSP6-F1
#
_entry.id   AF-A0A8C1SSP6-F1
#
_cell.length_a   1.000
_cell.length_b   1.000
_cell.length_c   1.000
_cell.angle_alpha   90.00
_cell.angle_beta   90.00
_cell.angle_gamma   90.00
#
_symmetry.space_group_name_H-M   'P 1'
#
loop_
_entity.id
_entity.type
_entity.pdbx_description
1 polymer ?
#
loop_
_entity_poly.entity_id
_entity_poly.type
_entity_poly.pdbx_seq_one_letter_code
_entity_poly.pdbx_strand_id
1 'polypeptide(L)' 'MKYGAQVVKGELKSALLDGDTQNYDLDHGFSRHPIDDDCRSGIEIKLGQPSIINHIR' A
#
# COMPACT_ATOMS: atom_id res chain seq x y z
N MET A 1 -3.12 1.99 12.02
CA MET A 1 -2.35 0.77 11.65
C MET A 1 -2.70 -0.40 12.59
N LYS A 2 -3.74 -1.19 12.26
CA LYS A 2 -4.37 -2.16 13.19
C LYS A 2 -3.51 -3.39 13.54
N TYR A 3 -2.52 -3.74 12.70
CA TYR A 3 -1.70 -4.96 12.86
C TYR A 3 -0.21 -4.72 12.56
N GLY A 4 0.28 -3.49 12.71
CA GLY A 4 1.70 -3.16 12.49
C GLY A 4 2.20 -3.34 11.06
N ALA A 5 1.30 -3.41 10.07
CA ALA A 5 1.70 -3.44 8.66
C ALA A 5 2.31 -2.09 8.23
N GLN A 6 3.26 -2.14 7.31
CA GLN A 6 3.96 -0.96 6.79
C GLN A 6 4.19 -1.08 5.30
N VAL A 7 3.96 0.01 4.55
CA VAL A 7 4.37 0.12 3.15
C VAL A 7 5.89 0.35 3.10
N VAL A 8 6.62 -0.60 2.51
CA VAL A 8 8.09 -0.55 2.41
C VAL A 8 8.55 0.02 1.06
N LYS A 9 7.82 -0.24 -0.03
CA LYS A 9 8.03 0.37 -1.36
C LYS A 9 6.73 0.97 -1.91
N GLY A 10 6.88 2.02 -2.72
CA GLY A 10 5.78 2.82 -3.26
C GLY A 10 5.81 4.27 -2.77
N GLU A 11 5.13 5.14 -3.51
CA GLU A 11 4.91 6.54 -3.20
C GLU A 11 3.61 6.73 -2.41
N LEU A 12 3.48 7.86 -1.69
CA LEU A 12 2.31 8.18 -0.86
C LEU A 12 1.95 7.04 0.12
N LYS A 13 2.98 6.48 0.77
CA LYS A 13 2.92 5.28 1.64
C LYS A 13 1.84 5.29 2.73
N SER A 14 1.53 6.47 3.27
CA SER A 14 0.51 6.61 4.31
C SER A 14 -0.90 6.33 3.77
N ALA A 15 -1.16 6.62 2.50
CA ALA A 15 -2.48 6.56 1.90
C ALA A 15 -3.01 5.12 1.73
N LEU A 16 -2.13 4.11 1.61
CA LEU A 16 -2.57 2.72 1.45
C LEU A 16 -3.17 2.11 2.72
N LEU A 17 -2.73 2.57 3.90
CA LEU A 17 -3.01 1.92 5.18
C LEU A 17 -3.61 2.90 6.22
N ASP A 18 -4.05 4.09 5.79
CA ASP A 18 -4.71 5.09 6.64
C ASP A 18 -6.15 4.70 7.01
N GLY A 19 -6.76 3.79 6.24
CA GLY A 19 -8.11 3.30 6.46
C GLY A 19 -9.19 4.18 5.82
N ASP A 20 -8.82 5.20 5.05
CA ASP A 20 -9.76 5.92 4.22
C ASP A 20 -10.10 5.05 3.01
N THR A 21 -11.40 4.86 2.75
CA THR A 21 -11.89 4.16 1.56
C THR A 21 -12.93 4.97 0.79
N GLN A 22 -13.08 6.26 1.08
CA GLN A 22 -14.17 7.11 0.58
C GLN A 22 -13.65 8.40 -0.04
N ASN A 23 -12.60 9.00 0.51
CA ASN A 23 -12.13 10.32 0.09
C ASN A 23 -10.93 10.22 -0.86
N TYR A 24 -11.13 9.55 -1.99
CA TYR A 24 -10.13 9.49 -3.05
C TYR A 24 -10.42 10.57 -4.11
N ASP A 25 -9.39 11.30 -4.51
CA ASP A 25 -9.42 12.19 -5.67
C ASP A 25 -8.17 11.97 -6.55
N LEU A 26 -7.97 12.81 -7.57
CA LEU A 26 -6.84 12.67 -8.49
C LEU A 26 -5.47 12.83 -7.79
N ASP A 27 -5.43 13.56 -6.67
CA ASP A 27 -4.20 13.94 -5.97
C ASP A 27 -4.00 13.15 -4.66
N HIS A 28 -5.07 12.66 -4.04
CA HIS A 28 -5.08 12.08 -2.69
C HIS A 28 -5.69 10.67 -2.64
N GLY A 29 -5.30 9.94 -1.59
CA GLY A 29 -5.83 8.62 -1.25
C GLY A 29 -5.11 7.46 -1.95
N PHE A 30 -4.46 7.66 -3.09
CA PHE A 30 -3.78 6.56 -3.78
C PHE A 30 -2.28 6.47 -3.48
N SER A 31 -1.82 5.31 -3.03
CA SER A 31 -0.41 4.94 -3.15
C SER A 31 -0.07 4.54 -4.58
N ARG A 32 1.12 4.90 -5.04
CA ARG A 32 1.54 4.78 -6.44
C ARG A 32 2.87 4.03 -6.56
N HIS A 33 3.14 3.47 -7.73
CA HIS A 33 4.47 3.01 -8.11
C HIS A 33 4.75 3.47 -9.55
N PRO A 34 5.95 3.98 -9.85
CA PRO A 34 6.33 4.28 -11.22
C PRO A 34 6.42 2.99 -12.04
N ILE A 35 6.10 3.08 -13.32
CA ILE A 35 6.34 2.02 -14.28
C ILE A 35 7.84 2.05 -14.61
N ASP A 36 8.55 0.96 -14.30
CA ASP A 36 9.97 0.81 -14.59
C ASP A 36 10.21 -0.27 -15.65
N ASP A 37 11.38 -0.20 -16.31
CA ASP A 37 11.71 -1.09 -17.44
C ASP A 37 11.91 -2.56 -17.02
N ASP A 38 12.24 -2.80 -15.74
CA ASP A 38 12.49 -4.15 -15.22
C ASP A 38 11.20 -4.86 -14.78
N CYS A 39 10.07 -4.15 -14.64
CA CYS A 39 8.77 -4.68 -14.20
C CYS A 39 8.83 -5.48 -12.87
N ARG A 40 9.88 -5.28 -12.08
CA ARG A 40 10.12 -5.98 -10.80
C ARG A 40 9.70 -5.16 -9.59
N SER A 41 9.44 -3.87 -9.79
CA SER A 41 9.04 -2.97 -8.73
C SER A 41 7.53 -2.89 -8.61
N GLY A 42 7.07 -2.60 -7.40
CA GLY A 42 5.67 -2.41 -7.11
C GLY A 42 5.48 -1.83 -5.72
N ILE A 43 4.22 -1.81 -5.28
CA ILE A 43 3.89 -1.47 -3.91
C ILE A 43 4.14 -2.70 -3.04
N GLU A 44 5.04 -2.58 -2.07
CA GLU A 44 5.38 -3.67 -1.16
C GLU A 44 4.90 -3.35 0.25
N ILE A 45 4.22 -4.31 0.89
CA ILE A 45 3.71 -4.19 2.25
C ILE A 45 4.37 -5.25 3.12
N LYS A 46 5.06 -4.82 4.18
CA LYS A 46 5.54 -5.70 5.24
C LYS A 46 4.44 -5.85 6.29
N LEU A 47 3.97 -7.07 6.50
CA LEU A 47 3.05 -7.38 7.60
C LEU A 47 3.81 -7.30 8.94
N GLY A 48 3.11 -6.92 10.02
CA GLY A 48 3.70 -6.84 11.36
C GLY A 48 4.14 -8.19 11.93
N GLN A 49 3.57 -9.29 11.42
CA GLN A 49 3.88 -10.66 11.80
C GLN A 49 3.48 -11.63 10.67
N PRO A 50 4.05 -12.86 10.62
CA PRO A 50 3.55 -13.91 9.74
C PRO A 50 2.05 -14.11 9.92
N SER A 51 1.29 -14.03 8.83
CA SER A 51 -0.17 -14.05 8.85
C SER A 51 -0.70 -14.79 7.62
N ILE A 52 -1.85 -15.43 7.75
CA ILE A 52 -2.60 -15.99 6.62
C ILE A 52 -3.45 -14.85 6.01
N ILE A 53 -3.29 -14.59 4.73
CA ILE A 53 -4.09 -13.58 4.01
C ILE A 53 -5.37 -14.26 3.52
N ASN A 54 -6.52 -13.76 3.97
CA ASN A 54 -7.83 -14.29 3.56
C ASN A 54 -8.41 -13.51 2.37
N HIS A 55 -8.32 -12.17 2.42
CA HIS A 55 -8.86 -11.28 1.39
C HIS A 55 -7.95 -10.07 1.19
N ILE A 56 -7.88 -9.59 -0.05
CA ILE A 56 -7.29 -8.30 -0.45
C ILE A 56 -8.42 -7.53 -1.12
N ARG A 57 -8.63 -6.27 -0.72
CA ARG A 57 -9.66 -5.37 -1.24
C ARG A 57 -9.01 -4.07 -1.65
#